data_AF-F3QT09-F1
#
_entry.id   AF-F3QT09-F1
#
_cell.length_a   1.000
_cell.length_b   1.000
_cell.length_c   1.000
_cell.angle_alpha   90.00
_cell.angle_beta   90.00
_cell.angle_gamma   90.00
#
_symmetry.space_group_name_H-M   'P 1'
#
loop_
_entity.id
_entity.type
_entity.pdbx_description
1 polymer ?
#
loop_
_entity_poly.entity_id
_entity_poly.type
_entity_poly.pdbx_seq_one_letter_code
_entity_poly.pdbx_strand_id
1 'polypeptide(L)'
;MNRKNTVDYQELLKRYYEGKTTLEEENLLRTHFLSHTEESHADATLFRILAEESQALPPDGMEQRLEAWIDRQSVVPSRKRRFLFWGPVAVAAALLCYVGITHVLQQHNELTPQETLIAKKALGSTLKCIETGEQSVLRTHERLKYIKRDIHKNIHELKDIAL
;
A
#
# COMPACT_ATOMS: atom_id res chain seq x y z
N MET A 1 48.79 20.40 26.10
CA MET A 1 48.25 21.62 25.45
C MET A 1 46.75 21.40 25.23
N ASN A 2 45.92 21.97 26.10
CA ASN A 2 44.48 21.68 26.19
C ASN A 2 43.72 22.57 25.19
N ARG A 3 43.26 22.01 24.07
CA ARG A 3 42.44 22.75 23.10
C ARG A 3 41.11 23.05 23.77
N LYS A 4 40.81 24.35 23.93
CA LYS A 4 39.56 24.86 24.48
C LYS A 4 38.41 24.20 23.72
N ASN A 5 37.59 23.44 24.44
CA ASN A 5 36.37 22.81 23.96
C ASN A 5 35.29 23.89 23.88
N THR A 6 35.48 24.89 23.00
CA THR A 6 34.49 25.92 22.72
C THR A 6 33.48 25.31 21.75
N VAL A 7 32.26 25.10 22.22
CA VAL A 7 31.15 24.64 21.38
C VAL A 7 30.99 25.60 20.22
N ASP A 8 31.11 25.10 18.99
CA ASP A 8 30.84 25.85 17.78
C ASP A 8 29.32 25.84 17.53
N TYR A 9 28.66 26.91 17.94
CA TYR A 9 27.20 27.05 17.81
C TYR A 9 26.73 27.13 16.36
N GLN A 10 27.57 27.55 15.41
CA GLN A 10 27.17 27.61 13.99
C GLN A 10 27.11 26.22 13.36
N GLU A 11 28.11 25.39 13.63
CA GLU A 11 28.09 23.99 13.16
C GLU A 11 27.00 23.18 13.86
N LEU A 12 26.75 23.45 15.14
CA LEU A 12 25.66 22.83 15.89
C LEU A 12 24.28 23.19 15.33
N LEU A 13 24.07 24.47 15.00
CA LEU A 13 22.84 24.96 14.39
C LEU A 13 22.63 24.37 12.98
N LYS A 14 23.68 24.22 12.18
CA LYS A 14 23.60 23.54 10.89
C LYS A 14 23.17 22.08 11.04
N ARG A 15 23.76 21.34 11.98
CA ARG A 15 23.35 19.95 12.28
C ARG A 15 21.92 19.85 12.80
N TYR A 16 21.44 20.86 13.54
CA TYR A 16 20.06 20.96 14.00
C TYR A 16 19.09 21.03 12.82
N TYR A 17 19.36 21.91 11.85
CA TYR A 17 18.55 21.98 10.61
C TYR A 17 18.64 20.72 9.75
N GLU A 18 19.75 19.96 9.84
CA GLU A 18 19.88 18.65 9.20
C GLU A 18 19.17 17.50 9.97
N GLY A 19 18.64 17.77 11.16
CA GLY A 19 17.99 16.75 12.02
C GLY A 19 18.97 15.71 12.58
N LYS A 20 20.25 16.07 12.72
CA LYS A 20 21.34 15.18 13.20
C LYS A 20 21.80 15.51 14.62
N THR A 21 21.06 16.34 15.33
CA THR A 21 21.35 16.71 16.73
C THR A 21 20.78 15.70 17.71
N THR A 22 21.42 15.62 18.87
CA THR A 22 20.90 14.91 20.04
C THR A 22 20.09 15.87 20.92
N LEU A 23 19.28 15.31 21.82
CA LEU A 23 18.46 16.12 22.75
C LEU A 23 19.31 17.05 23.64
N GLU A 24 20.50 16.62 24.03
CA GLU A 24 21.43 17.43 24.84
C GLU A 24 21.96 18.63 24.06
N GLU A 25 22.35 18.41 22.80
CA GLU A 25 22.78 19.45 21.86
C GLU A 25 21.66 20.48 21.57
N GLU A 26 20.42 20.01 21.43
CA GLU A 26 19.25 20.86 21.23
C GLU A 26 18.93 21.72 22.44
N ASN A 27 19.05 21.16 23.65
CA ASN A 27 18.89 21.92 24.89
C ASN A 27 19.96 23.01 25.02
N LEU A 28 21.20 22.73 24.61
CA LEU A 28 22.27 23.74 24.57
C LEU A 28 21.93 24.88 23.60
N LEU A 29 21.46 24.57 22.39
CA LEU A 29 21.01 25.58 21.43
C LEU A 29 19.84 26.40 22.00
N ARG A 30 18.85 25.73 22.58
CA ARG A 30 17.68 26.38 23.19
C ARG A 30 18.10 27.35 24.29
N THR A 31 18.95 26.93 25.23
CA THR A 31 19.45 27.82 26.30
C THR A 31 20.30 28.96 25.75
N HIS A 32 21.15 28.70 24.76
CA HIS A 32 22.00 29.72 24.15
C HIS A 32 21.17 30.82 23.46
N PHE A 33 20.20 30.45 22.63
CA PHE A 33 19.37 31.39 21.88
C PHE A 33 18.27 32.06 22.71
N LEU A 34 17.81 31.44 23.81
CA LEU A 34 16.86 32.07 24.73
C LEU A 34 17.54 33.02 25.74
N SER A 35 18.85 32.88 25.98
CA SER A 35 19.59 33.74 26.91
C SER A 35 20.18 35.01 26.29
N HIS A 36 20.35 35.05 24.97
CA HIS A 36 20.88 36.21 24.25
C HIS A 36 19.76 37.04 23.63
N THR A 37 19.42 38.16 24.26
CA THR A 37 18.30 39.05 23.84
C THR A 37 18.71 40.09 22.78
N GLU A 38 20.00 40.37 22.63
CA GLU A 38 20.49 41.57 21.93
C GLU A 38 20.83 41.35 20.44
N GLU A 39 21.01 40.10 20.01
CA GLU A 39 21.25 39.76 18.61
C GLU A 39 20.00 39.08 18.04
N SER A 40 19.09 39.89 17.50
CA SER A 40 17.86 39.45 16.84
C SER A 40 18.17 38.71 15.53
N HIS A 41 18.79 37.54 15.63
CA HIS A 41 18.93 36.59 14.54
C HIS A 41 17.60 35.88 14.32
N ALA A 42 17.28 35.56 13.07
CA ALA A 42 16.08 34.81 12.70
C ALA A 42 15.97 33.51 13.52
N ASP A 43 17.10 32.86 13.82
CA ASP A 43 17.19 31.65 14.62
C ASP A 43 16.67 31.84 16.05
N ALA A 44 17.05 32.93 16.74
CA ALA A 44 16.57 33.20 18.09
C ALA A 44 15.05 33.40 18.13
N THR A 45 14.50 34.03 17.10
CA THR A 45 13.05 34.18 16.94
C THR A 45 12.37 32.83 16.74
N LEU A 46 12.94 31.94 15.93
CA LEU A 46 12.44 30.58 15.74
C LEU A 46 12.42 29.79 17.06
N PHE A 47 13.52 29.79 17.81
CA PHE A 47 13.58 29.09 19.10
C PHE A 47 12.59 29.63 20.13
N ARG A 48 12.31 30.95 20.10
CA ARG A 48 11.29 31.57 20.96
C ARG A 48 9.88 31.13 20.57
N ILE A 49 9.53 31.17 19.28
CA ILE A 49 8.21 30.73 18.80
C ILE A 49 7.99 29.26 19.15
N LEU A 50 8.98 28.40 18.92
CA LEU A 50 8.89 26.98 19.24
C LEU A 50 8.74 26.72 20.74
N ALA A 51 9.38 27.54 21.59
CA ALA A 51 9.21 27.45 23.04
C ALA A 51 7.81 27.92 23.49
N GLU A 52 7.27 28.96 22.86
CA GLU A 52 5.93 29.51 23.15
C GLU A 52 4.81 28.58 22.67
N GLU A 53 4.90 28.07 21.44
CA GLU A 53 3.92 27.15 20.85
C GLU A 53 3.88 25.81 21.58
N SER A 54 5.01 25.37 22.17
CA SER A 54 5.03 24.17 23.02
C SER A 54 4.17 24.28 24.28
N GLN A 55 3.83 25.50 24.71
CA GLN A 55 2.97 25.76 25.87
C GLN A 55 1.50 25.98 25.48
N ALA A 56 1.18 26.06 24.20
CA ALA A 56 -0.19 26.19 23.74
C ALA A 56 -0.92 24.86 23.93
N LEU A 57 -2.07 24.91 24.61
CA LEU A 57 -2.95 23.76 24.70
C LEU A 57 -3.40 23.36 23.28
N PRO A 58 -3.36 22.07 22.93
CA PRO A 58 -3.93 21.63 21.67
C PRO A 58 -5.40 22.04 21.61
N PRO A 59 -5.91 22.40 20.43
CA PRO A 59 -7.30 22.84 20.28
C PRO A 59 -8.27 21.74 20.74
N ASP A 60 -9.37 22.16 21.38
CA ASP A 60 -10.39 21.25 21.91
C ASP A 60 -10.83 20.21 20.87
N GLY A 61 -10.86 18.93 21.29
CA GLY A 61 -11.24 17.82 20.43
C GLY A 61 -10.19 17.36 19.41
N MET A 62 -8.97 17.93 19.41
CA MET A 62 -7.87 17.44 18.55
C MET A 62 -7.49 15.99 18.86
N GLU A 63 -7.41 15.64 20.14
CA GLU A 63 -7.10 14.27 20.59
C GLU A 63 -8.14 13.26 20.09
N GLN A 64 -9.43 13.55 20.28
CA GLN A 64 -10.53 12.73 19.78
C GLN A 64 -10.51 12.58 18.25
N ARG A 65 -10.15 13.64 17.51
CA ARG A 65 -10.00 13.59 16.05
C ARG A 65 -8.80 12.74 15.63
N LEU A 66 -7.70 12.79 16.37
CA LEU A 66 -6.50 11.97 16.13
C LEU A 66 -6.79 10.49 16.42
N GLU A 67 -7.41 10.19 17.55
CA GLU A 67 -7.84 8.83 17.90
C GLU A 67 -8.76 8.25 16.84
N ALA A 68 -9.80 9.00 16.43
CA ALA A 68 -10.69 8.57 15.37
C ALA A 68 -9.97 8.33 14.03
N TRP A 69 -8.91 9.10 13.74
CA TRP A 69 -8.10 8.92 12.53
C TRP A 69 -7.19 7.68 12.62
N ILE A 70 -6.56 7.44 13.77
CA ILE A 70 -5.73 6.25 14.04
C ILE A 70 -6.60 4.99 13.97
N ASP A 71 -7.77 5.01 14.62
CA ASP A 71 -8.72 3.90 14.59
C ASP A 71 -9.19 3.63 13.17
N ARG A 72 -9.50 4.67 12.38
CA ARG A 72 -9.84 4.51 10.96
C ARG A 72 -8.72 3.87 10.13
N GLN A 73 -7.46 4.12 10.49
CA GLN A 73 -6.30 3.57 9.79
C GLN A 73 -5.96 2.14 10.24
N SER A 74 -6.29 1.77 11.48
CA SER A 74 -6.10 0.42 12.01
C SER A 74 -7.13 -0.59 11.47
N VAL A 75 -8.27 -0.11 10.93
CA VAL A 75 -9.22 -0.92 10.15
C VAL A 75 -8.78 -1.06 8.68
N VAL A 76 -7.50 -1.34 8.42
CA VAL A 76 -7.23 -2.18 7.24
C VAL A 76 -7.66 -3.57 7.68
N PRO A 77 -8.78 -4.14 7.18
CA PRO A 77 -9.04 -5.54 7.42
C PRO A 77 -7.86 -6.26 6.77
N SER A 78 -6.91 -6.70 7.59
CA SER A 78 -5.80 -7.50 7.12
C SER A 78 -6.46 -8.72 6.48
N ARG A 79 -6.43 -8.76 5.15
CA ARG A 79 -7.03 -9.84 4.35
C ARG A 79 -6.56 -11.22 4.82
N LYS A 80 -5.45 -11.26 5.57
CA LYS A 80 -4.86 -12.38 6.29
C LYS A 80 -5.73 -12.98 7.40
N ARG A 81 -6.64 -12.23 8.06
CA ARG A 81 -7.44 -12.76 9.18
C ARG A 81 -8.54 -13.75 8.76
N ARG A 82 -9.09 -13.62 7.55
CA ARG A 82 -10.07 -14.61 7.02
C ARG A 82 -9.42 -15.94 6.65
N PHE A 83 -8.21 -15.91 6.07
CA PHE A 83 -7.47 -17.13 5.73
C PHE A 83 -7.00 -17.91 6.95
N LEU A 84 -6.67 -17.23 8.06
CA LEU A 84 -6.25 -17.91 9.29
C LEU A 84 -7.41 -18.66 9.97
N PHE A 85 -8.64 -18.15 9.86
CA PHE A 85 -9.81 -18.75 10.50
C PHE A 85 -10.42 -19.89 9.66
N TRP A 86 -10.33 -19.82 8.33
CA TRP A 86 -10.86 -20.84 7.41
C TRP A 86 -9.82 -21.86 6.95
N GLY A 87 -8.54 -21.59 7.18
CA GLY A 87 -7.44 -22.51 6.89
C GLY A 87 -7.64 -23.92 7.45
N PRO A 88 -7.91 -24.09 8.76
CA PRO A 88 -8.11 -25.44 9.32
C PRO A 88 -9.37 -26.13 8.79
N VAL A 89 -10.45 -25.38 8.51
CA VAL A 89 -11.71 -25.93 7.95
C VAL A 89 -11.49 -26.45 6.53
N ALA A 90 -10.74 -25.72 5.70
CA ALA A 90 -10.42 -26.14 4.34
C ALA A 90 -9.53 -27.39 4.31
N VAL A 91 -8.55 -27.48 5.21
CA VAL A 91 -7.68 -28.66 5.32
C VAL A 91 -8.47 -29.90 5.77
N ALA A 92 -9.35 -29.76 6.77
CA ALA A 92 -10.20 -30.85 7.22
C ALA A 92 -11.17 -31.33 6.12
N ALA A 93 -11.80 -30.41 5.39
CA ALA A 93 -12.68 -30.75 4.27
C ALA A 93 -11.92 -31.45 3.13
N ALA A 94 -10.71 -30.99 2.80
CA ALA A 94 -9.88 -31.63 1.79
C ALA A 94 -9.48 -33.05 2.18
N LEU A 95 -9.16 -33.30 3.45
CA LEU A 95 -8.87 -34.63 3.97
C LEU A 95 -10.09 -35.54 3.91
N LEU A 96 -11.28 -35.06 4.29
CA LEU A 96 -12.53 -35.81 4.18
C LEU A 96 -12.88 -36.14 2.71
N CYS A 97 -12.70 -35.18 1.80
CA CYS A 97 -12.87 -35.42 0.37
C CYS A 97 -11.87 -36.44 -0.16
N TYR A 98 -10.60 -36.37 0.24
CA TYR A 98 -9.58 -37.33 -0.19
C TYR A 98 -9.87 -38.75 0.29
N VAL A 99 -10.23 -38.91 1.58
CA VAL A 99 -10.62 -40.20 2.15
C VAL A 99 -11.92 -40.71 1.50
N GLY A 100 -12.90 -39.84 1.27
CA GLY A 100 -14.14 -40.20 0.59
C GLY A 100 -13.90 -40.66 -0.85
N ILE A 101 -13.10 -39.94 -1.63
CA ILE A 101 -12.78 -40.30 -3.02
C ILE A 101 -12.00 -41.62 -3.07
N THR A 102 -11.02 -41.82 -2.18
CA THR A 102 -10.25 -43.08 -2.16
C THR A 102 -11.10 -44.27 -1.72
N HIS A 103 -12.00 -44.09 -0.75
CA HIS A 103 -12.91 -45.16 -0.30
C HIS A 103 -14.00 -45.48 -1.34
N VAL A 104 -14.50 -44.47 -2.06
CA VAL A 104 -15.45 -44.63 -3.17
C VAL A 104 -14.77 -45.26 -4.39
N LEU A 105 -13.54 -44.87 -4.74
CA LEU A 105 -12.77 -45.52 -5.82
C LEU A 105 -12.49 -46.99 -5.51
N GLN A 106 -12.23 -47.31 -4.24
CA GLN A 106 -11.97 -48.68 -3.82
C GLN A 106 -13.24 -49.55 -3.82
N GLN A 107 -14.43 -48.97 -3.61
CA GLN A 107 -15.72 -49.66 -3.81
C GLN A 107 -16.13 -49.75 -5.28
N HIS A 108 -15.72 -48.80 -6.13
CA HIS A 108 -16.05 -48.74 -7.55
C HIS A 108 -14.92 -49.24 -8.47
N ASN A 109 -14.21 -50.30 -8.08
CA ASN A 109 -13.32 -51.01 -9.03
C ASN A 109 -14.10 -51.74 -10.15
N GLU A 110 -15.43 -51.58 -10.20
CA GLU A 110 -16.31 -51.87 -11.33
C GLU A 110 -16.92 -50.58 -11.91
N LEU A 111 -16.08 -49.67 -12.41
CA LEU A 111 -16.57 -48.47 -13.09
C LEU A 111 -17.02 -48.83 -14.51
N THR A 112 -18.33 -48.91 -14.72
CA THR A 112 -18.93 -49.24 -16.00
C THR A 112 -18.53 -48.21 -17.08
N PRO A 113 -18.17 -48.66 -18.32
CA PRO A 113 -17.60 -47.81 -19.38
C PRO A 113 -18.48 -46.63 -19.81
N GLN A 114 -19.77 -46.66 -19.52
CA GLN A 114 -20.76 -45.73 -20.06
C GLN A 114 -20.71 -44.34 -19.40
N GLU A 115 -20.44 -44.25 -18.10
CA GLU A 115 -20.40 -42.96 -17.40
C GLU A 115 -19.17 -42.13 -17.78
N THR A 116 -18.03 -42.79 -18.04
CA THR A 116 -16.81 -42.13 -18.48
C THR A 116 -16.94 -41.48 -19.87
N LEU A 117 -17.77 -42.06 -20.74
CA LEU A 117 -18.00 -41.54 -22.10
C LEU A 117 -18.89 -40.28 -22.08
N ILE A 118 -19.89 -40.24 -21.20
CA ILE A 118 -20.76 -39.08 -21.00
C ILE A 118 -19.97 -37.92 -20.39
N ALA A 119 -19.14 -38.18 -19.37
CA ALA A 119 -18.27 -37.18 -18.76
C ALA A 119 -17.24 -36.60 -19.75
N LYS A 120 -16.62 -37.45 -20.58
CA LYS A 120 -15.70 -36.99 -21.63
C LYS A 120 -16.38 -36.12 -22.68
N LYS A 121 -17.62 -36.46 -23.07
CA LYS A 121 -18.39 -35.67 -24.03
C LYS A 121 -18.74 -34.29 -23.47
N ALA A 122 -19.13 -34.23 -22.19
CA ALA A 122 -19.40 -32.97 -21.50
C ALA A 122 -18.15 -32.08 -21.39
N LEU A 123 -17.01 -32.65 -20.97
CA LEU A 123 -15.72 -31.95 -20.90
C LEU A 123 -15.26 -31.41 -22.27
N GLY A 124 -15.46 -32.20 -23.34
CA GLY A 124 -15.14 -31.77 -24.69
C GLY A 124 -15.99 -30.58 -25.16
N SER A 125 -17.27 -30.55 -24.80
CA SER A 125 -18.12 -29.39 -25.11
C SER A 125 -17.72 -28.13 -24.33
N THR A 126 -17.37 -28.25 -23.05
CA THR A 126 -16.93 -27.10 -22.25
C THR A 126 -15.59 -26.55 -22.72
N LEU A 127 -14.66 -27.42 -23.16
CA LEU A 127 -13.36 -27.00 -23.68
C LEU A 127 -13.51 -26.15 -24.96
N LYS A 128 -14.39 -26.57 -25.87
CA LYS A 128 -14.68 -25.82 -27.11
C LYS A 128 -15.29 -24.45 -26.83
N CYS A 129 -16.13 -24.33 -25.80
CA CYS A 129 -16.71 -23.04 -25.40
C CYS A 129 -15.63 -22.08 -24.87
N ILE A 130 -14.63 -22.59 -24.14
CA ILE A 130 -13.51 -21.79 -23.62
C ILE A 130 -12.62 -21.32 -24.77
N GLU A 131 -12.26 -22.21 -25.69
CA GLU A 131 -11.43 -21.89 -26.87
C GLU A 131 -12.11 -20.84 -27.78
N THR A 132 -13.42 -20.98 -27.99
CA THR A 132 -14.21 -19.99 -28.75
C THR A 132 -14.27 -18.65 -28.02
N GLY A 133 -14.36 -18.67 -26.69
CA GLY A 133 -14.31 -17.49 -25.84
C GLY A 133 -12.98 -16.74 -25.98
N GLU A 134 -11.86 -17.45 -25.96
CA GLU A 134 -10.52 -16.87 -26.10
C GLU A 134 -10.33 -16.21 -27.48
N GLN A 135 -10.78 -16.87 -28.55
CA GLN A 135 -10.78 -16.29 -29.90
C GLN A 135 -11.68 -15.06 -30.05
N SER A 136 -12.75 -14.96 -29.25
CA SER A 136 -13.62 -13.77 -29.25
C SER A 136 -12.92 -12.57 -28.61
N VAL A 137 -12.12 -12.79 -27.57
CA VAL A 137 -11.35 -11.74 -26.88
C VAL A 137 -10.17 -11.25 -27.73
N LEU A 138 -9.48 -12.16 -28.43
CA LEU A 138 -8.39 -11.76 -29.32
C LEU A 138 -8.90 -10.87 -30.48
N ARG A 139 -10.06 -11.20 -31.04
CA ARG A 139 -10.68 -10.39 -32.11
C ARG A 139 -11.15 -9.02 -31.62
N THR A 140 -11.64 -8.90 -30.38
CA THR A 140 -12.01 -7.58 -29.83
C THR A 140 -10.77 -6.74 -29.52
N HIS A 141 -9.69 -7.35 -29.04
CA HIS A 141 -8.42 -6.66 -28.82
C HIS A 141 -7.82 -6.09 -30.12
N GLU A 142 -7.85 -6.84 -31.22
CA GLU A 142 -7.41 -6.33 -32.52
C GLU A 142 -8.28 -5.16 -32.99
N ARG A 143 -9.61 -5.28 -32.95
CA ARG A 143 -10.53 -4.20 -33.34
C ARG A 143 -10.31 -2.93 -32.53
N LEU A 144 -10.06 -3.06 -31.23
CA LEU A 144 -9.77 -1.91 -30.37
C LEU A 144 -8.46 -1.21 -30.75
N LYS A 145 -7.45 -1.96 -31.19
CA LYS A 145 -6.18 -1.41 -31.69
C LYS A 145 -6.37 -0.59 -32.96
N TYR A 146 -7.24 -1.02 -33.87
CA TYR A 146 -7.59 -0.25 -35.08
C TYR A 146 -8.37 1.01 -34.74
N ILE A 147 -9.42 0.91 -33.92
CA ILE A 147 -10.22 2.07 -33.49
C ILE A 147 -9.34 3.13 -32.79
N LYS A 148 -8.42 2.71 -31.91
CA LYS A 148 -7.49 3.62 -31.25
C LYS A 148 -6.60 4.37 -32.26
N ARG A 149 -6.16 3.70 -33.32
CA ARG A 149 -5.33 4.31 -34.37
C ARG A 149 -6.13 5.34 -35.17
N ASP A 150 -7.36 5.03 -35.54
CA ASP A 150 -8.23 5.94 -36.30
C ASP A 150 -8.60 7.19 -35.50
N ILE A 151 -8.89 7.04 -34.20
CA ILE A 151 -9.12 8.19 -33.31
C ILE A 151 -7.89 9.08 -33.24
N HIS A 152 -6.70 8.49 -33.08
CA HIS A 152 -5.46 9.26 -33.01
C HIS A 152 -5.16 10.01 -34.31
N LYS A 153 -5.43 9.38 -35.46
CA LYS A 153 -5.28 10.00 -36.78
C LYS A 153 -6.27 11.15 -36.98
N ASN A 154 -7.55 10.95 -36.67
CA ASN A 154 -8.57 12.00 -36.79
C ASN A 154 -8.28 13.20 -35.87
N ILE A 155 -7.78 12.98 -34.66
CA ILE A 155 -7.39 14.07 -33.75
C ILE A 155 -6.21 14.87 -34.33
N HIS A 156 -5.24 14.20 -34.97
CA HIS A 156 -4.11 14.87 -35.62
C HIS A 156 -4.59 15.71 -36.82
N GLU A 157 -5.43 15.15 -37.68
CA GLU A 157 -5.98 15.87 -38.84
C GLU A 157 -6.84 17.08 -38.41
N LEU A 158 -7.63 16.97 -37.34
CA LEU A 158 -8.38 18.10 -36.78
C LEU A 158 -7.48 19.20 -36.21
N LYS A 159 -6.31 18.81 -35.66
CA LYS A 159 -5.33 19.76 -35.11
C LYS A 159 -4.59 20.52 -36.22
N ASP A 160 -4.37 19.88 -37.37
CA ASP A 160 -3.71 20.49 -38.53
C ASP A 160 -4.64 21.42 -39.33
N ILE A 161 -5.97 21.25 -39.24
CA ILE A 161 -6.98 22.12 -39.90
C ILE A 161 -7.32 23.36 -39.05
N ALA A 162 -7.09 23.31 -37.73
CA ALA A 162 -7.41 24.40 -36.80
C ALA A 162 -6.28 25.44 -36.64
N LEU A 163 -5.25 25.39 -37.48
CA LEU A 163 -4.07 26.26 -37.52
C LEU A 163 -3.98 26.95 -38.89
#